data_AF-A0A8G1VM71-F1
#
_entry.id   AF-A0A8G1VM71-F1
#
_cell.length_a   1.000
_cell.length_b   1.000
_cell.length_c   1.000
_cell.angle_alpha   90.00
_cell.angle_beta   90.00
_cell.angle_gamma   90.00
#
_symmetry.space_group_name_H-M   'P 1'
#
loop_
_entity.id
_entity.type
_entity.pdbx_description
1 polymer ?
#
loop_
_entity_poly.entity_id
_entity_poly.type
_entity_poly.pdbx_seq_one_letter_code
_entity_poly.pdbx_strand_id
1 'polypeptide(L)'
;MSTPKPYDMGSSQSEESGAKAPTHIDYKLENIIAGALDDGGVPNVFCGHGLMSVYGLVQEQKSSTWVIPNFYIAEADSLLQEAGFHSCHRSYCEGYRPNKRPFAPAYHYHVQPRVNRPYNHVVLLYKMNDLFIDLAPVPTRLPPLDDPDYMLVDDPRLPDYNDEAGNGRWKSIRSIKIPKPARFIDAVVLLMVREWPQDPTSSIWYGYLSELLDHINENGDYELVPSWDVLGDSARGFVKFYFDGETKKSPCEVKNYISRLRDDMIEKTKLSLLLMADVDE
;
A
#
# COMPACT_ATOMS: atom_id res chain seq x y z
N MET A 1 -2.64 9.00 -42.80
CA MET A 1 -1.96 8.03 -41.90
C MET A 1 -0.83 8.78 -41.24
N SER A 2 -1.02 9.22 -40.00
CA SER A 2 -0.05 10.02 -39.25
C SER A 2 0.66 9.12 -38.24
N THR A 3 1.97 9.01 -38.37
CA THR A 3 2.85 8.33 -37.41
C THR A 3 2.96 9.14 -36.12
N PRO A 4 3.04 8.50 -34.93
CA PRO A 4 3.30 9.22 -33.68
C PRO A 4 4.74 9.73 -33.66
N LYS A 5 4.94 10.98 -33.23
CA LYS A 5 6.28 11.54 -33.01
C LYS A 5 6.93 10.87 -31.80
N PRO A 6 8.24 10.56 -31.84
CA PRO A 6 8.97 10.12 -30.66
C PRO A 6 9.10 11.28 -29.66
N TYR A 7 8.95 10.96 -28.38
CA TYR A 7 9.16 11.91 -27.28
C TYR A 7 10.65 12.27 -27.16
N ASP A 8 10.94 13.57 -27.12
CA ASP A 8 12.28 14.15 -27.05
C ASP A 8 12.79 14.19 -25.59
N MET A 9 13.97 13.61 -25.35
CA MET A 9 14.62 13.48 -24.05
C MET A 9 15.73 14.52 -23.96
N GLY A 10 15.35 15.74 -23.52
CA GLY A 10 16.30 16.81 -23.25
C GLY A 10 17.24 16.45 -22.09
N SER A 11 18.52 16.30 -22.38
CA SER A 11 19.59 16.22 -21.39
C SER A 11 19.96 17.62 -20.91
N SER A 12 19.86 17.89 -19.60
CA SER A 12 20.57 19.02 -18.99
C SER A 12 21.21 18.57 -17.69
N GLN A 13 22.52 18.77 -17.63
CA GLN A 13 23.38 18.45 -16.50
C GLN A 13 23.07 19.34 -15.29
N SER A 14 23.49 18.80 -14.15
CA SER A 14 23.31 19.21 -12.75
C SER A 14 23.76 20.63 -12.39
N GLU A 15 22.95 21.28 -11.56
CA GLU A 15 23.42 22.20 -10.52
C GLU A 15 22.92 21.69 -9.16
N GLU A 16 23.85 21.40 -8.25
CA GLU A 16 23.56 21.12 -6.84
C GLU A 16 23.08 22.41 -6.17
N SER A 17 21.76 22.52 -5.98
CA SER A 17 21.18 23.48 -5.04
C SER A 17 20.76 22.73 -3.78
N GLY A 18 21.17 23.23 -2.61
CA GLY A 18 20.72 22.76 -1.29
C GLY A 18 19.24 23.08 -1.01
N ALA A 19 18.40 23.13 -2.04
CA ALA A 19 16.96 23.23 -1.90
C ALA A 19 16.43 21.87 -1.45
N LYS A 20 15.56 21.86 -0.42
CA LYS A 20 14.70 20.70 -0.17
C LYS A 20 14.04 20.31 -1.50
N ALA A 21 14.22 19.06 -1.92
CA ALA A 21 13.53 18.55 -3.10
C ALA A 21 12.02 18.83 -2.93
N PRO A 22 11.30 19.21 -4.00
CA PRO A 22 9.86 19.44 -3.91
C PRO A 22 9.18 18.24 -3.25
N THR A 23 8.54 18.48 -2.10
CA THR A 23 7.70 17.51 -1.36
C THR A 23 6.45 17.14 -2.14
N HIS A 24 6.05 18.00 -3.09
CA HIS A 24 4.91 17.76 -3.98
C HIS A 24 5.20 16.63 -4.96
N ILE A 25 4.76 15.42 -4.62
CA ILE A 25 4.86 14.26 -5.48
C ILE A 25 3.94 14.45 -6.70
N ASP A 26 4.50 14.30 -7.90
CA ASP A 26 3.73 14.21 -9.15
C ASP A 26 3.00 12.86 -9.20
N TYR A 27 1.69 12.82 -8.93
CA TYR A 27 0.86 11.60 -9.02
C TYR A 27 0.47 11.22 -10.46
N LYS A 28 1.08 11.82 -11.49
CA LYS A 28 0.81 11.46 -12.88
C LYS A 28 1.05 9.99 -13.17
N LEU A 29 2.04 9.37 -12.52
CA LEU A 29 2.27 7.92 -12.66
C LEU A 29 1.04 7.13 -12.17
N GLU A 30 0.59 7.41 -10.96
CA GLU A 30 -0.55 6.75 -10.34
C GLU A 30 -1.84 7.01 -11.14
N ASN A 31 -2.01 8.21 -11.69
CA ASN A 31 -3.14 8.57 -12.55
C ASN A 31 -3.13 7.79 -13.89
N ILE A 32 -1.94 7.54 -14.48
CA ILE A 32 -1.80 6.70 -15.69
C ILE A 32 -2.16 5.24 -15.37
N ILE A 33 -1.64 4.70 -14.26
CA ILE A 33 -1.90 3.32 -13.84
C ILE A 33 -3.38 3.10 -13.55
N ALA A 34 -3.98 3.95 -12.71
CA ALA A 34 -5.42 3.88 -12.43
C ALA A 34 -6.24 4.03 -13.71
N GLY A 35 -5.80 4.84 -14.68
CA GLY A 35 -6.49 4.93 -15.96
C GLY A 35 -6.45 3.68 -16.80
N ALA A 36 -5.29 3.06 -16.95
CA ALA A 36 -5.19 1.78 -17.66
C ALA A 36 -6.11 0.72 -17.03
N LEU A 37 -6.14 0.65 -15.69
CA LEU A 37 -6.92 -0.36 -14.97
C LEU A 37 -8.43 -0.08 -14.99
N ASP A 38 -8.85 1.15 -14.66
CA ASP A 38 -10.27 1.51 -14.61
C ASP A 38 -10.92 1.48 -16.01
N ASP A 39 -10.22 2.00 -17.03
CA ASP A 39 -10.74 2.06 -18.40
C ASP A 39 -10.81 0.65 -19.01
N GLY A 40 -9.94 -0.27 -18.57
CA GLY A 40 -9.99 -1.71 -18.87
C GLY A 40 -10.97 -2.50 -18.00
N GLY A 41 -11.68 -1.85 -17.06
CA GLY A 41 -12.67 -2.52 -16.19
C GLY A 41 -12.07 -3.41 -15.10
N VAL A 42 -10.77 -3.28 -14.81
CA VAL A 42 -10.06 -4.06 -13.78
C VAL A 42 -10.19 -3.39 -12.41
N PRO A 43 -10.83 -4.04 -11.42
CA PRO A 43 -10.87 -3.52 -10.06
C PRO A 43 -9.45 -3.45 -9.48
N ASN A 44 -9.16 -2.33 -8.83
CA ASN A 44 -7.85 -2.01 -8.29
C ASN A 44 -7.96 -1.17 -7.01
N VAL A 45 -6.97 -1.30 -6.13
CA VAL A 45 -6.81 -0.50 -4.91
C VAL A 45 -5.35 -0.07 -4.79
N PHE A 46 -5.12 1.21 -4.54
CA PHE A 46 -3.80 1.75 -4.25
C PHE A 46 -3.42 1.54 -2.78
N CYS A 47 -2.17 1.16 -2.53
CA CYS A 47 -1.68 0.70 -1.23
C CYS A 47 -0.19 1.01 -1.02
N GLY A 48 0.33 0.65 0.15
CA GLY A 48 1.73 0.62 0.48
C GLY A 48 2.31 2.01 0.74
N HIS A 49 3.52 2.25 0.26
CA HIS A 49 4.26 3.44 0.63
C HIS A 49 3.56 4.77 0.30
N GLY A 50 2.98 4.87 -0.91
CA GLY A 50 2.29 6.10 -1.32
C GLY A 50 1.01 6.35 -0.51
N LEU A 51 0.31 5.28 -0.11
CA LEU A 51 -0.89 5.34 0.73
C LEU A 51 -0.60 6.02 2.08
N MET A 52 0.56 5.76 2.68
CA MET A 52 0.93 6.40 3.96
C MET A 52 0.97 7.92 3.84
N SER A 53 1.43 8.46 2.70
CA SER A 53 1.40 9.91 2.48
C SER A 53 0.00 10.48 2.27
N VAL A 54 -0.92 9.69 1.71
CA VAL A 54 -2.34 10.04 1.61
C VAL A 54 -2.98 10.14 3.00
N TYR A 55 -2.57 9.27 3.93
CA TYR A 55 -3.03 9.31 5.32
C TYR A 55 -2.44 10.45 6.16
N GLY A 56 -1.52 11.26 5.62
CA GLY A 56 -0.90 12.38 6.35
C GLY A 56 0.43 12.02 7.03
N LEU A 57 1.15 11.02 6.53
CA LEU A 57 2.53 10.75 6.96
C LEU A 57 3.54 11.35 5.97
N VAL A 58 4.64 11.90 6.49
CA VAL A 58 5.75 12.37 5.66
C VAL A 58 6.54 11.16 5.14
N GLN A 59 6.39 10.86 3.86
CA GLN A 59 6.97 9.65 3.25
C GLN A 59 7.64 9.96 1.92
N GLU A 60 8.82 9.37 1.70
CA GLU A 60 9.54 9.50 0.44
C GLU A 60 9.08 8.40 -0.53
N GLN A 61 8.11 8.65 -1.41
CA GLN A 61 7.47 7.58 -2.19
C GLN A 61 8.43 6.83 -3.15
N LYS A 62 8.97 5.71 -2.66
CA LYS A 62 9.89 4.80 -3.37
C LYS A 62 9.20 3.77 -4.27
N SER A 63 7.89 3.58 -4.10
CA SER A 63 7.12 2.62 -4.89
C SER A 63 5.65 3.01 -5.02
N SER A 64 5.01 2.53 -6.07
CA SER A 64 3.57 2.60 -6.31
C SER A 64 3.02 1.17 -6.19
N THR A 65 2.26 0.89 -5.12
CA THR A 65 1.78 -0.48 -4.84
C THR A 65 0.29 -0.56 -5.10
N TRP A 66 -0.12 -1.58 -5.84
CA TRP A 66 -1.51 -1.79 -6.25
C TRP A 66 -1.93 -3.20 -5.90
N VAL A 67 -3.13 -3.33 -5.40
CA VAL A 67 -3.76 -4.61 -5.08
C VAL A 67 -4.88 -4.86 -6.07
N ILE A 68 -4.80 -6.01 -6.74
CA ILE A 68 -5.70 -6.43 -7.82
C ILE A 68 -6.37 -7.74 -7.40
N PRO A 69 -7.70 -7.92 -7.58
CA PRO A 69 -8.32 -9.21 -7.35
C PRO A 69 -7.63 -10.30 -8.17
N ASN A 70 -7.43 -11.47 -7.56
CA ASN A 70 -6.60 -12.55 -8.11
C ASN A 70 -6.97 -12.90 -9.56
N PHE A 71 -8.26 -12.93 -9.88
CA PHE A 71 -8.77 -13.25 -11.22
C PHE A 71 -8.31 -12.26 -12.31
N TYR A 72 -8.11 -10.98 -11.96
CA TYR A 72 -7.76 -9.92 -12.90
C TYR A 72 -6.25 -9.63 -12.97
N ILE A 73 -5.41 -10.33 -12.21
CA ILE A 73 -3.99 -9.96 -12.08
C ILE A 73 -3.22 -10.00 -13.41
N ALA A 74 -3.50 -10.97 -14.28
CA ALA A 74 -2.86 -11.10 -15.59
C ALA A 74 -3.40 -10.09 -16.61
N GLU A 75 -4.69 -9.75 -16.51
CA GLU A 75 -5.30 -8.70 -17.33
C GLU A 75 -4.75 -7.32 -16.95
N ALA A 76 -4.56 -7.06 -15.65
CA ALA A 76 -3.89 -5.86 -15.16
C ALA A 76 -2.47 -5.72 -15.72
N ASP A 77 -1.70 -6.81 -15.77
CA ASP A 77 -0.36 -6.80 -16.39
C ASP A 77 -0.43 -6.46 -17.88
N SER A 78 -1.37 -7.07 -18.61
CA SER A 78 -1.57 -6.79 -20.04
C SER A 78 -1.90 -5.31 -20.30
N LEU A 79 -2.84 -4.74 -19.53
CA LEU A 79 -3.23 -3.33 -19.63
C LEU A 79 -2.06 -2.37 -19.31
N LEU A 80 -1.22 -2.69 -18.33
CA LEU A 80 -0.04 -1.88 -18.04
C LEU A 80 1.02 -2.00 -19.14
N GLN A 81 1.19 -3.18 -19.75
CA GLN A 81 2.08 -3.32 -20.90
C GLN A 81 1.60 -2.50 -22.11
N GLU A 82 0.29 -2.48 -22.38
CA GLU A 82 -0.32 -1.63 -23.41
C GLU A 82 -0.15 -0.13 -23.11
N ALA A 83 -0.17 0.25 -21.82
CA ALA A 83 0.14 1.60 -21.36
C ALA A 83 1.65 1.95 -21.41
N GLY A 84 2.50 1.05 -21.92
CA GLY A 84 3.93 1.26 -22.13
C GLY A 84 4.83 0.89 -20.95
N PHE A 85 4.31 0.17 -19.96
CA PHE A 85 5.13 -0.37 -18.88
C PHE A 85 5.81 -1.67 -19.31
N HIS A 86 7.05 -1.89 -18.85
CA HIS A 86 7.79 -3.12 -19.14
C HIS A 86 7.99 -3.91 -17.86
N SER A 87 7.36 -5.08 -17.80
CA SER A 87 7.42 -5.98 -16.66
C SER A 87 8.84 -6.51 -16.48
N CYS A 88 9.30 -6.57 -15.23
CA CYS A 88 10.62 -7.08 -14.90
C CYS A 88 10.53 -8.56 -14.55
N HIS A 89 11.20 -9.39 -15.36
CA HIS A 89 11.19 -10.85 -15.21
C HIS A 89 12.47 -11.38 -14.52
N ARG A 90 13.23 -10.52 -13.85
CA ARG A 90 14.44 -10.95 -13.13
C ARG A 90 14.03 -11.78 -11.91
N SER A 91 14.63 -12.95 -11.75
CA SER A 91 14.43 -13.83 -10.59
C SER A 91 14.82 -13.15 -9.27
N TYR A 92 15.83 -12.27 -9.31
CA TYR A 92 16.19 -11.36 -8.23
C TYR A 92 16.24 -9.93 -8.75
N CYS A 93 15.49 -9.05 -8.10
CA CYS A 93 15.44 -7.64 -8.45
C CYS A 93 15.49 -6.78 -7.18
N GLU A 94 16.60 -6.05 -7.02
CA GLU A 94 16.81 -5.15 -5.87
C GLU A 94 15.75 -4.03 -5.79
N GLY A 95 15.15 -3.68 -6.93
CA GLY A 95 14.14 -2.63 -7.01
C GLY A 95 12.91 -2.92 -6.15
N TYR A 96 12.44 -4.17 -6.07
CA TYR A 96 11.30 -4.53 -5.21
C TYR A 96 11.70 -5.04 -3.82
N ARG A 97 13.01 -5.26 -3.57
CA ARG A 97 13.58 -5.72 -2.28
C ARG A 97 12.91 -7.00 -1.74
N PRO A 98 13.10 -8.17 -2.40
CA PRO A 98 12.45 -9.43 -2.03
C PRO A 98 12.62 -9.80 -0.55
N ASN A 99 13.81 -9.60 0.02
CA ASN A 99 14.11 -9.96 1.41
C ASN A 99 13.42 -9.09 2.47
N LYS A 100 12.69 -8.06 2.06
CA LYS A 100 11.95 -7.13 2.94
C LYS A 100 10.44 -7.22 2.76
N ARG A 101 9.98 -8.16 1.94
CA ARG A 101 8.56 -8.31 1.62
C ARG A 101 8.16 -9.78 1.83
N PRO A 102 6.99 -10.01 2.42
CA PRO A 102 6.52 -11.37 2.70
C PRO A 102 6.10 -12.15 1.46
N PHE A 103 5.57 -11.44 0.49
CA PHE A 103 5.08 -11.95 -0.77
C PHE A 103 5.82 -11.21 -1.88
N ALA A 104 6.23 -11.96 -2.89
CA ALA A 104 6.66 -11.37 -4.14
C ALA A 104 5.43 -10.75 -4.82
N PRO A 105 5.54 -9.52 -5.38
CA PRO A 105 4.48 -9.02 -6.23
C PRO A 105 4.30 -9.97 -7.42
N ALA A 106 3.06 -10.16 -7.89
CA ALA A 106 2.78 -10.95 -9.08
C ALA A 106 3.47 -10.34 -10.31
N TYR A 107 3.49 -9.00 -10.39
CA TYR A 107 4.18 -8.25 -11.42
C TYR A 107 4.84 -7.01 -10.83
N HIS A 108 5.99 -6.62 -11.39
CA HIS A 108 6.63 -5.36 -11.04
C HIS A 108 7.29 -4.69 -12.25
N TYR A 109 7.33 -3.36 -12.22
CA TYR A 109 7.81 -2.54 -13.32
C TYR A 109 8.81 -1.50 -12.80
N HIS A 110 9.86 -1.28 -13.57
CA HIS A 110 10.81 -0.21 -13.30
C HIS A 110 10.38 1.06 -14.02
N VAL A 111 10.22 2.15 -13.26
CA VAL A 111 9.95 3.47 -13.82
C VAL A 111 11.27 4.24 -13.84
N GLN A 112 11.61 4.81 -14.99
CA GLN A 112 12.83 5.60 -15.12
C GLN A 112 12.80 6.80 -14.16
N PRO A 113 13.94 7.13 -13.51
CA PRO A 113 14.03 8.31 -12.67
C PRO A 113 13.60 9.57 -13.42
N ARG A 114 12.91 10.47 -12.72
CA ARG A 114 12.55 11.82 -13.22
C ARG A 114 13.15 12.86 -12.28
N VAL A 115 13.24 14.12 -12.71
CA VAL A 115 13.79 15.23 -11.89
C VAL A 115 13.14 15.31 -10.49
N ASN A 116 11.83 15.04 -10.38
CA ASN A 116 11.09 15.03 -9.10
C ASN A 116 10.93 13.62 -8.48
N ARG A 117 11.57 12.60 -9.05
CA ARG A 117 11.65 11.22 -8.53
C ARG A 117 13.06 10.67 -8.82
N PRO A 118 14.08 11.07 -8.04
CA PRO A 118 15.49 10.81 -8.36
C PRO A 118 15.93 9.34 -8.17
N TYR A 119 15.06 8.49 -7.62
CA TYR A 119 15.35 7.08 -7.37
C TYR A 119 14.61 6.15 -8.34
N ASN A 120 15.13 4.92 -8.49
CA ASN A 120 14.47 3.84 -9.23
C ASN A 120 13.11 3.52 -8.57
N HIS A 121 12.05 4.14 -9.08
CA HIS A 121 10.70 3.94 -8.60
C HIS A 121 10.15 2.64 -9.18
N VAL A 122 9.53 1.81 -8.34
CA VAL A 122 8.94 0.54 -8.77
C VAL A 122 7.43 0.56 -8.64
N VAL A 123 6.74 0.09 -9.67
CA VAL A 123 5.31 -0.23 -9.62
C VAL A 123 5.17 -1.70 -9.27
N LEU A 124 4.31 -2.03 -8.31
CA LEU A 124 4.14 -3.37 -7.76
C LEU A 124 2.66 -3.75 -7.84
N LEU A 125 2.35 -4.89 -8.48
CA LEU A 125 1.01 -5.47 -8.46
C LEU A 125 1.00 -6.69 -7.54
N TYR A 126 0.15 -6.64 -6.53
CA TYR A 126 -0.12 -7.75 -5.62
C TYR A 126 -1.49 -8.32 -5.90
N LYS A 127 -1.63 -9.64 -5.71
CA LYS A 127 -2.96 -10.25 -5.67
C LYS A 127 -3.64 -9.85 -4.36
N MET A 128 -4.97 -9.72 -4.39
CA MET A 128 -5.78 -9.40 -3.22
C MET A 128 -5.52 -10.39 -2.08
N ASN A 129 -5.52 -11.69 -2.37
CA ASN A 129 -5.25 -12.70 -1.35
C ASN A 129 -3.83 -12.62 -0.79
N ASP A 130 -2.86 -12.01 -1.49
CA ASP A 130 -1.49 -11.85 -0.98
C ASP A 130 -1.35 -10.74 0.06
N LEU A 131 -2.29 -9.81 0.18
CA LEU A 131 -2.17 -8.71 1.15
C LEU A 131 -3.42 -8.49 2.00
N PHE A 132 -4.60 -8.64 1.41
CA PHE A 132 -5.88 -8.18 1.95
C PHE A 132 -6.92 -9.31 1.95
N ILE A 133 -6.56 -10.47 2.52
CA ILE A 133 -7.37 -11.70 2.45
C ILE A 133 -8.77 -11.59 3.09
N ASP A 134 -8.96 -10.68 4.05
CA ASP A 134 -10.22 -10.52 4.80
C ASP A 134 -10.94 -9.20 4.50
N LEU A 135 -10.47 -8.44 3.50
CA LEU A 135 -11.21 -7.29 3.00
C LEU A 135 -12.30 -7.74 2.03
N ALA A 136 -13.40 -6.98 1.97
CA ALA A 136 -14.41 -7.15 0.95
C ALA A 136 -13.81 -7.09 -0.47
N PRO A 137 -14.47 -7.69 -1.47
CA PRO A 137 -14.00 -7.58 -2.85
C PRO A 137 -13.84 -6.13 -3.30
N VAL A 138 -12.74 -5.85 -4.01
CA VAL A 138 -12.46 -4.51 -4.54
C VAL A 138 -13.59 -4.09 -5.49
N PRO A 139 -14.21 -2.91 -5.28
CA PRO A 139 -15.28 -2.46 -6.16
C PRO A 139 -14.73 -2.08 -7.55
N THR A 140 -15.45 -2.50 -8.59
CA THR A 140 -15.19 -2.07 -9.97
C THR A 140 -15.51 -0.59 -10.17
N ARG A 141 -16.49 -0.07 -9.42
CA ARG A 141 -16.90 1.34 -9.44
C ARG A 141 -16.28 2.10 -8.28
N LEU A 142 -16.40 3.42 -8.28
CA LEU A 142 -16.03 4.25 -7.14
C LEU A 142 -16.89 3.85 -5.92
N PRO A 143 -16.30 3.60 -4.74
CA PRO A 143 -17.04 3.33 -3.52
C PRO A 143 -17.89 4.55 -3.14
N PRO A 144 -19.09 4.35 -2.55
CA PRO A 144 -19.85 5.45 -1.95
C PRO A 144 -19.10 6.03 -0.73
N LEU A 145 -19.47 7.24 -0.29
CA LEU A 145 -18.77 7.94 0.80
C LEU A 145 -18.81 7.18 2.14
N ASP A 146 -19.89 6.42 2.37
CA ASP A 146 -20.13 5.61 3.55
C ASP A 146 -19.68 4.14 3.41
N ASP A 147 -18.99 3.79 2.32
CA ASP A 147 -18.43 2.44 2.11
C ASP A 147 -17.60 2.01 3.32
N PRO A 148 -17.82 0.82 3.90
CA PRO A 148 -17.15 0.43 5.14
C PRO A 148 -15.65 0.17 4.96
N ASP A 149 -15.21 -0.20 3.75
CA ASP A 149 -13.89 -0.76 3.53
C ASP A 149 -12.95 0.16 2.76
N TYR A 150 -13.51 0.87 1.79
CA TYR A 150 -12.77 1.67 0.84
C TYR A 150 -13.14 3.14 0.92
N MET A 151 -12.21 3.98 0.47
CA MET A 151 -12.41 5.40 0.25
C MET A 151 -11.57 5.84 -0.95
N LEU A 152 -11.63 7.12 -1.30
CA LEU A 152 -10.90 7.68 -2.42
C LEU A 152 -9.71 8.53 -1.93
N VAL A 153 -8.64 8.61 -2.72
CA VAL A 153 -7.48 9.47 -2.42
C VAL A 153 -7.80 10.96 -2.36
N ASP A 154 -8.94 11.39 -2.91
CA ASP A 154 -9.44 12.77 -2.92
C ASP A 154 -10.54 13.02 -1.86
N ASP A 155 -10.81 12.03 -1.00
CA ASP A 155 -11.86 12.10 0.02
C ASP A 155 -11.63 13.29 0.97
N PRO A 156 -12.66 14.10 1.26
CA PRO A 156 -12.50 15.30 2.07
C PRO A 156 -12.16 15.05 3.54
N ARG A 157 -12.33 13.82 4.04
CA ARG A 157 -11.94 13.42 5.41
C ARG A 157 -10.44 13.14 5.54
N LEU A 158 -9.72 13.03 4.42
CA LEU A 158 -8.26 12.94 4.43
C LEU A 158 -7.66 14.32 4.72
N PRO A 159 -6.49 14.38 5.38
CA PRO A 159 -5.82 15.65 5.65
C PRO A 159 -5.53 16.39 4.34
N ASP A 160 -5.52 17.72 4.40
CA ASP A 160 -5.00 18.53 3.29
C ASP A 160 -3.48 18.39 3.18
N TYR A 161 -2.96 18.68 1.99
CA TYR A 161 -1.51 18.75 1.76
C TYR A 161 -0.83 19.68 2.76
N ASN A 162 0.25 19.20 3.36
CA ASN A 162 1.09 19.97 4.26
C ASN A 162 2.55 19.52 4.10
N ASP A 163 3.44 20.44 3.72
CA ASP A 163 4.87 20.18 3.56
C ASP A 163 5.54 19.52 4.78
N GLU A 164 4.97 19.69 5.98
CA GLU A 164 5.45 19.14 7.25
C GLU A 164 4.72 17.87 7.68
N ALA A 165 3.55 17.56 7.10
CA ALA A 165 2.68 16.45 7.50
C ALA A 165 2.28 15.55 6.30
N GLY A 166 3.01 15.64 5.18
CA GLY A 166 2.81 14.76 4.04
C GLY A 166 1.78 15.27 3.03
N ASN A 167 1.45 14.38 2.10
CA ASN A 167 0.76 14.76 0.88
C ASN A 167 -0.76 14.97 1.09
N GLY A 168 -1.34 14.23 2.03
CA GLY A 168 -2.78 14.25 2.26
C GLY A 168 -3.58 13.86 1.02
N ARG A 169 -4.80 14.40 0.91
CA ARG A 169 -5.69 14.15 -0.22
C ARG A 169 -5.12 14.64 -1.53
N TRP A 170 -5.23 13.82 -2.56
CA TRP A 170 -4.76 14.13 -3.90
C TRP A 170 -5.82 14.93 -4.66
N LYS A 171 -5.43 16.09 -5.20
CA LYS A 171 -6.31 16.96 -5.99
C LYS A 171 -5.90 16.92 -7.47
N SER A 172 -6.84 17.21 -8.35
CA SER A 172 -6.59 17.39 -9.81
C SER A 172 -6.10 16.13 -10.54
N ILE A 173 -6.46 14.95 -10.04
CA ILE A 173 -6.24 13.64 -10.68
C ILE A 173 -7.55 12.85 -10.67
N ARG A 174 -7.58 11.70 -11.33
CA ARG A 174 -8.71 10.78 -11.21
C ARG A 174 -8.82 10.25 -9.78
N SER A 175 -10.04 9.97 -9.34
CA SER A 175 -10.26 9.35 -8.03
C SER A 175 -9.73 7.92 -8.04
N ILE A 176 -8.84 7.62 -7.10
CA ILE A 176 -8.19 6.32 -6.93
C ILE A 176 -8.69 5.71 -5.62
N LYS A 177 -9.04 4.42 -5.66
CA LYS A 177 -9.50 3.67 -4.49
C LYS A 177 -8.34 3.34 -3.56
N ILE A 178 -8.55 3.54 -2.27
CA ILE A 178 -7.64 3.16 -1.18
C ILE A 178 -8.43 2.44 -0.09
N PRO A 179 -7.80 1.56 0.73
CA PRO A 179 -8.47 1.06 1.91
C PRO A 179 -8.67 2.21 2.91
N LYS A 180 -9.69 2.13 3.76
CA LYS A 180 -9.76 2.98 4.95
C LYS A 180 -8.64 2.62 5.93
N PRO A 181 -8.09 3.58 6.70
CA PRO A 181 -7.00 3.31 7.63
C PRO A 181 -7.26 2.14 8.59
N ALA A 182 -8.48 2.05 9.15
CA ALA A 182 -8.89 0.96 10.02
C ALA A 182 -8.79 -0.43 9.34
N ARG A 183 -9.20 -0.53 8.07
CA ARG A 183 -9.12 -1.78 7.31
C ARG A 183 -7.69 -2.11 6.90
N PHE A 184 -6.90 -1.09 6.58
CA PHE A 184 -5.47 -1.28 6.32
C PHE A 184 -4.76 -1.84 7.56
N ILE A 185 -5.04 -1.30 8.75
CA ILE A 185 -4.53 -1.81 10.03
C ILE A 185 -4.95 -3.27 10.24
N ASP A 186 -6.25 -3.58 10.10
CA ASP A 186 -6.77 -4.95 10.22
C ASP A 186 -6.03 -5.91 9.29
N ALA A 187 -5.88 -5.54 8.02
CA ALA A 187 -5.25 -6.38 7.03
C ALA A 187 -3.76 -6.60 7.30
N VAL A 188 -3.02 -5.57 7.70
CA VAL A 188 -1.58 -5.72 7.97
C VAL A 188 -1.32 -6.55 9.22
N VAL A 189 -2.16 -6.48 10.25
CA VAL A 189 -2.04 -7.37 11.42
C VAL A 189 -2.27 -8.84 11.00
N LEU A 190 -3.28 -9.11 10.17
CA LEU A 190 -3.51 -10.45 9.64
C LEU A 190 -2.37 -10.92 8.73
N LEU A 191 -1.79 -10.01 7.94
CA LEU A 191 -0.62 -10.29 7.11
C LEU A 191 0.56 -10.74 7.98
N MET A 192 0.86 -10.03 9.07
CA MET A 192 1.91 -10.39 10.02
C MET A 192 1.68 -11.75 10.67
N VAL A 193 0.42 -12.08 11.02
CA VAL A 193 0.06 -13.42 11.53
C VAL A 193 0.36 -14.48 10.50
N ARG A 194 0.06 -14.23 9.22
CA ARG A 194 0.29 -15.19 8.13
C ARG A 194 1.77 -15.39 7.82
N GLU A 195 2.58 -14.34 7.88
CA GLU A 195 4.03 -14.35 7.61
C GLU A 195 4.83 -15.28 8.53
N TRP A 196 4.32 -15.56 9.72
CA TRP A 196 4.98 -16.44 10.68
C TRP A 196 5.22 -17.86 10.12
N PRO A 197 6.40 -18.49 10.34
CA PRO A 197 7.46 -18.09 11.29
C PRO A 197 8.52 -17.13 10.74
N GLN A 198 8.34 -16.57 9.54
CA GLN A 198 9.26 -15.51 9.08
C GLN A 198 9.12 -14.28 9.97
N ASP A 199 10.20 -13.53 10.15
CA ASP A 199 10.24 -12.33 11.00
C ASP A 199 9.29 -11.24 10.46
N PRO A 200 8.07 -11.07 11.03
CA PRO A 200 7.09 -10.14 10.49
C PRO A 200 7.49 -8.69 10.76
N THR A 201 8.35 -8.45 11.76
CA THR A 201 8.82 -7.10 12.13
C THR A 201 9.92 -6.59 11.21
N SER A 202 10.53 -7.49 10.42
CA SER A 202 11.53 -7.13 9.42
C SER A 202 10.93 -6.68 8.09
N SER A 203 9.61 -6.86 7.92
CA SER A 203 8.89 -6.51 6.71
C SER A 203 8.60 -5.01 6.64
N ILE A 204 8.50 -4.49 5.41
CA ILE A 204 8.07 -3.10 5.19
C ILE A 204 6.66 -2.83 5.72
N TRP A 205 5.81 -3.85 5.80
CA TRP A 205 4.41 -3.71 6.19
C TRP A 205 4.29 -3.44 7.68
N TYR A 206 5.11 -4.10 8.50
CA TYR A 206 5.23 -3.73 9.91
C TYR A 206 5.69 -2.28 10.09
N GLY A 207 6.66 -1.83 9.28
CA GLY A 207 7.09 -0.42 9.27
C GLY A 207 5.90 0.53 9.04
N TYR A 208 5.14 0.29 7.97
CA TYR A 208 3.94 1.10 7.66
C TYR A 208 2.88 1.04 8.77
N LEU A 209 2.65 -0.14 9.36
CA LEU A 209 1.73 -0.28 10.48
C LEU A 209 2.20 0.53 11.69
N SER A 210 3.46 0.38 12.12
CA SER A 210 3.98 1.09 13.28
C SER A 210 3.91 2.60 13.11
N GLU A 211 4.30 3.12 11.93
CA GLU A 211 4.28 4.55 11.64
C GLU A 211 2.85 5.10 11.63
N LEU A 212 1.89 4.36 11.05
CA LEU A 212 0.48 4.75 11.04
C LEU A 212 -0.13 4.73 12.45
N LEU A 213 0.15 3.68 13.23
CA LEU A 213 -0.34 3.59 14.62
C LEU A 213 0.20 4.74 15.47
N ASP A 214 1.49 5.03 15.35
CA ASP A 214 2.14 6.14 16.03
C ASP A 214 1.53 7.48 15.63
N HIS A 215 1.35 7.70 14.33
CA HIS A 215 0.71 8.90 13.80
C HIS A 215 -0.70 9.10 14.37
N ILE A 216 -1.53 8.05 14.39
CA ILE A 216 -2.90 8.14 14.93
C ILE A 216 -2.87 8.39 16.44
N ASN A 217 -1.99 7.71 17.17
CA ASN A 217 -1.89 7.86 18.63
C ASN A 217 -1.38 9.26 19.04
N GLU A 218 -0.46 9.83 18.28
CA GLU A 218 0.07 11.18 18.52
C GLU A 218 -0.93 12.27 18.10
N ASN A 219 -1.73 12.02 17.05
CA ASN A 219 -2.75 12.94 16.55
C ASN A 219 -4.15 12.55 17.04
N GLY A 220 -4.35 12.39 18.35
CA GLY A 220 -5.52 11.75 19.01
C GLY A 220 -6.96 12.09 18.54
N ASP A 221 -7.15 13.06 17.64
CA ASP A 221 -8.40 13.37 16.93
C ASP A 221 -8.35 12.97 15.43
N TYR A 222 -7.69 11.85 15.07
CA TYR A 222 -7.63 11.39 13.68
C TYR A 222 -9.00 10.90 13.19
N GLU A 223 -9.73 11.75 12.43
CA GLU A 223 -11.14 11.55 12.05
C GLU A 223 -11.43 10.18 11.41
N LEU A 224 -10.47 9.63 10.65
CA LEU A 224 -10.63 8.36 9.95
C LEU A 224 -10.49 7.13 10.88
N VAL A 225 -9.93 7.31 12.08
CA VAL A 225 -9.85 6.31 13.16
C VAL A 225 -10.17 7.00 14.49
N PRO A 226 -11.45 7.36 14.73
CA PRO A 226 -11.84 8.16 15.88
C PRO A 226 -11.68 7.41 17.21
N SER A 227 -11.59 6.08 17.17
CA SER A 227 -11.25 5.23 18.29
C SER A 227 -10.74 3.88 17.78
N TRP A 228 -10.04 3.12 18.63
CA TRP A 228 -9.57 1.78 18.30
C TRP A 228 -10.69 0.73 18.23
N ASP A 229 -11.92 1.07 18.66
CA ASP A 229 -13.07 0.16 18.61
C ASP A 229 -13.58 -0.08 17.19
N VAL A 230 -13.19 0.76 16.23
CA VAL A 230 -13.49 0.57 14.80
C VAL A 230 -12.65 -0.55 14.17
N LEU A 231 -11.66 -1.09 14.87
CA LEU A 231 -10.81 -2.18 14.41
C LEU A 231 -11.43 -3.55 14.68
N GLY A 232 -11.10 -4.53 13.85
CA GLY A 232 -11.42 -5.94 14.09
C GLY A 232 -10.72 -6.48 15.34
N ASP A 233 -11.22 -7.57 15.91
CA ASP A 233 -10.78 -8.10 17.21
C ASP A 233 -9.27 -8.32 17.31
N SER A 234 -8.67 -8.92 16.27
CA SER A 234 -7.23 -9.22 16.23
C SER A 234 -6.38 -7.96 16.25
N ALA A 235 -6.73 -6.96 15.44
CA ALA A 235 -6.00 -5.71 15.36
C ALA A 235 -6.25 -4.81 16.57
N ARG A 236 -7.49 -4.76 17.09
CA ARG A 236 -7.80 -4.06 18.34
C ARG A 236 -6.99 -4.64 19.51
N GLY A 237 -6.91 -5.97 19.60
CA GLY A 237 -6.05 -6.64 20.57
C GLY A 237 -4.57 -6.30 20.40
N PHE A 238 -4.09 -6.28 19.14
CA PHE A 238 -2.72 -5.92 18.81
C PHE A 238 -2.41 -4.48 19.21
N VAL A 239 -3.25 -3.51 18.86
CA VAL A 239 -3.05 -2.08 19.19
C VAL A 239 -3.04 -1.87 20.70
N LYS A 240 -3.97 -2.50 21.42
CA LYS A 240 -3.97 -2.47 22.89
C LYS A 240 -2.65 -2.99 23.45
N PHE A 241 -2.15 -4.11 22.94
CA PHE A 241 -0.84 -4.64 23.33
C PHE A 241 0.31 -3.71 22.93
N TYR A 242 0.27 -3.14 21.74
CA TYR A 242 1.35 -2.32 21.18
C TYR A 242 1.61 -1.04 22.00
N PHE A 243 0.54 -0.44 22.52
CA PHE A 243 0.58 0.75 23.38
C PHE A 243 0.41 0.45 24.87
N ASP A 244 0.47 -0.82 25.28
CA ASP A 244 0.38 -1.18 26.71
C ASP A 244 1.68 -0.77 27.45
N GLY A 245 1.56 0.16 28.39
CA GLY A 245 2.67 0.68 29.20
C GLY A 245 3.21 2.03 28.74
N GLU A 246 4.34 2.45 29.31
CA GLU A 246 4.94 3.77 29.03
C GLU A 246 5.77 3.82 27.74
N THR A 247 6.23 2.66 27.26
CA THR A 247 7.06 2.56 26.05
C THR A 247 6.45 1.62 25.03
N LYS A 248 6.63 1.94 23.75
CA LYS A 248 6.25 1.07 22.62
C LYS A 248 6.89 -0.30 22.77
N LYS A 249 6.13 -1.35 22.45
CA LYS A 249 6.63 -2.73 22.51
C LYS A 249 7.81 -2.93 21.55
N SER A 250 8.83 -3.63 22.01
CA SER A 250 9.99 -3.97 21.18
C SER A 250 9.61 -4.95 20.05
N PRO A 251 10.38 -5.01 18.95
CA PRO A 251 10.16 -5.99 17.89
C PRO A 251 10.11 -7.45 18.40
N CYS A 252 10.88 -7.78 19.44
CA CYS A 252 10.85 -9.12 20.05
C CYS A 252 9.50 -9.41 20.71
N GLU A 253 8.96 -8.45 21.47
CA GLU A 253 7.65 -8.59 22.11
C GLU A 253 6.53 -8.69 21.08
N VAL A 254 6.60 -7.89 20.00
CA VAL A 254 5.67 -7.97 18.87
C VAL A 254 5.68 -9.36 18.23
N LYS A 255 6.85 -9.94 17.94
CA LYS A 255 6.96 -11.32 17.42
C LYS A 255 6.26 -12.32 18.31
N ASN A 256 6.51 -12.25 19.62
CA ASN A 256 5.91 -13.16 20.58
C ASN A 256 4.39 -13.01 20.65
N TYR A 257 3.86 -11.79 20.54
CA TYR A 257 2.42 -11.55 20.45
C TYR A 257 1.82 -12.15 19.18
N ILE A 258 2.43 -11.90 18.02
CA ILE A 258 1.95 -12.41 16.72
C ILE A 258 1.98 -13.93 16.68
N SER A 259 3.01 -14.57 17.25
CA SER A 259 3.05 -16.03 17.40
C SER A 259 1.86 -16.56 18.18
N ARG A 260 1.57 -15.99 19.36
CA ARG A 260 0.42 -16.42 20.18
C ARG A 260 -0.92 -16.18 19.48
N LEU A 261 -1.07 -15.02 18.85
CA LEU A 261 -2.27 -14.69 18.07
C LEU A 261 -2.48 -15.71 16.94
N ARG A 262 -1.39 -16.14 16.28
CA ARG A 262 -1.46 -17.18 15.25
C ARG A 262 -1.95 -18.51 15.83
N ASP A 263 -1.36 -18.96 16.93
CA ASP A 263 -1.73 -20.22 17.58
C ASP A 263 -3.21 -20.22 17.96
N ASP A 264 -3.68 -19.14 18.59
CA ASP A 264 -5.10 -18.93 18.92
C ASP A 264 -6.02 -18.99 17.68
N MET A 265 -5.58 -18.42 16.55
CA MET A 265 -6.36 -18.42 15.31
C MET A 265 -6.40 -19.78 14.61
N ILE A 266 -5.34 -20.58 14.73
CA ILE A 266 -5.28 -21.97 14.24
C ILE A 266 -6.23 -22.84 15.05
N GLU A 267 -6.16 -22.76 16.40
CA GLU A 267 -7.02 -23.54 17.29
C GLU A 267 -8.51 -23.26 17.05
N LYS A 268 -8.86 -22.00 16.75
CA LYS A 268 -10.23 -21.58 16.43
C LYS A 268 -10.66 -21.83 14.98
N THR A 269 -9.85 -22.55 14.18
CA THR A 269 -10.06 -22.89 12.75
C THR A 269 -10.22 -21.68 11.81
N LYS A 270 -9.98 -20.45 12.28
CA LYS A 270 -10.05 -19.23 11.45
C LYS A 270 -8.88 -19.13 10.47
N LEU A 271 -7.68 -19.54 10.90
CA LEU A 271 -6.49 -19.44 10.05
C LEU A 271 -6.39 -20.58 9.01
N SER A 272 -6.91 -21.77 9.31
CA SER A 272 -6.88 -22.89 8.36
C SER A 272 -7.63 -22.55 7.06
N LEU A 273 -8.77 -21.86 7.15
CA LEU A 273 -9.50 -21.38 5.97
C LEU A 273 -8.73 -20.28 5.20
N LEU A 274 -8.04 -19.40 5.92
CA LEU A 274 -7.20 -18.34 5.34
C LEU A 274 -5.93 -18.88 4.65
N LEU A 275 -5.41 -20.03 5.09
CA LEU A 275 -4.24 -20.68 4.50
C LEU A 275 -4.60 -21.65 3.36
N MET A 276 -5.87 -22.08 3.25
CA MET A 276 -6.33 -23.00 2.20
C MET A 276 -6.86 -22.30 0.94
N ALA A 277 -6.98 -20.97 0.94
CA ALA A 277 -7.35 -20.19 -0.25
C ALA A 277 -6.31 -20.23 -1.40
N ASP A 278 -5.18 -20.92 -1.19
CA ASP A 278 -4.14 -21.19 -2.18
C ASP A 278 -4.23 -22.61 -2.78
N VAL A 279 -5.29 -23.38 -2.49
CA VAL A 279 -5.49 -24.75 -3.00
C VAL A 279 -6.74 -24.82 -3.89
N ASP A 280 -6.73 -24.09 -5.00
CA ASP A 280 -7.54 -24.44 -6.16
C ASP A 280 -6.65 -24.26 -7.41
N GLU A 281 -6.25 -25.39 -8.00
CA GLU A 281 -5.60 -25.52 -9.31
C GLU A 281 -6.56 -25.17 -10.46
#